data_AF-A0A7S1GKI7-F1
#
_entry.id   AF-A0A7S1GKI7-F1
#
_cell.length_a   1.000
_cell.length_b   1.000
_cell.length_c   1.000
_cell.angle_alpha   90.00
_cell.angle_beta   90.00
_cell.angle_gamma   90.00
#
_symmetry.space_group_name_H-M   'P 1'
#
loop_
_entity.id
_entity.type
_entity.pdbx_description
1 polymer ?
#
loop_
_entity_poly.entity_id
_entity_poly.type
_entity_poly.pdbx_seq_one_letter_code
_entity_poly.pdbx_strand_id
1 'polypeptide(L)'
;LRNAPENTFVVPYRPTTSAQHEEAANLCQVALMPALHEIESTVRSLILTPLCRALNRRIAASIAKMHHGTYLEETIDAAAGDGASFVKKHLADLYASIAEQHLSRLPAEYANIVASIIAAFSIYTFVSNATLVRPLGEGARLRITQDLADFEMALENLVLNAGNSMSLGQVEHGKPYAELRAVRQMLYWTGMDDKRIAVASLAKSMLREVWVKDVRPSTVFHFLFSFAPPLLSS
;
A
#
# COMPACT_ATOMS: atom_id res chain seq x y z
N LEU A 1 6.67 2.70 -65.59
CA LEU A 1 6.64 1.95 -64.31
C LEU A 1 6.57 0.43 -64.50
N ARG A 2 7.22 -0.15 -65.53
CA ARG A 2 7.13 -1.62 -65.78
C ARG A 2 8.47 -2.32 -66.06
N ASN A 3 9.59 -1.61 -65.95
CA ASN A 3 10.94 -2.15 -66.16
C ASN A 3 11.91 -1.58 -65.10
N ALA A 4 11.67 -1.86 -63.81
CA ALA A 4 12.66 -1.63 -62.77
C ALA A 4 12.97 -2.98 -62.10
N PRO A 5 14.25 -3.37 -61.94
CA PRO A 5 14.61 -4.64 -61.34
C PRO A 5 14.17 -4.68 -59.86
N GLU A 6 13.55 -5.80 -59.46
CA GLU A 6 12.85 -6.04 -58.18
C GLU A 6 13.74 -5.99 -56.91
N ASN A 7 15.00 -5.60 -57.01
CA ASN A 7 15.95 -5.57 -55.88
C ASN A 7 16.38 -4.17 -55.44
N THR A 8 15.55 -3.15 -55.66
CA THR A 8 15.80 -1.83 -55.06
C THR A 8 15.04 -1.72 -53.73
N PHE A 9 15.35 -2.61 -52.79
CA PHE A 9 15.10 -2.31 -51.38
C PHE A 9 16.00 -1.14 -51.02
N VAL A 10 15.44 0.07 -51.09
CA VAL A 10 16.03 1.23 -50.44
C VAL A 10 16.02 0.90 -48.96
N VAL A 11 17.18 0.44 -48.45
CA VAL A 11 17.43 0.32 -47.02
C VAL A 11 16.93 1.62 -46.38
N PRO A 12 16.06 1.58 -45.36
CA PRO A 12 15.58 2.80 -44.72
C PRO A 12 16.79 3.64 -44.36
N TYR A 13 16.81 4.89 -44.83
CA TYR A 13 17.90 5.83 -44.63
C TYR A 13 18.25 5.85 -43.13
N ARG A 14 19.36 5.19 -42.77
CA ARG A 14 20.04 5.40 -41.51
C ARG A 14 21.02 6.54 -41.79
N PRO A 15 20.81 7.74 -41.23
CA PRO A 15 21.85 8.75 -41.26
C PRO A 15 23.11 8.11 -40.66
N THR A 16 24.23 8.14 -41.38
CA THR A 16 25.52 7.77 -40.82
C THR A 16 25.77 8.66 -39.61
N THR A 17 25.62 8.11 -38.40
CA THR A 17 25.97 8.81 -37.16
C THR A 17 27.48 9.00 -37.16
N SER A 18 27.94 10.17 -37.60
CA SER A 18 29.34 10.53 -37.43
C SER A 18 29.62 10.66 -35.93
N ALA A 19 30.84 10.34 -35.49
CA ALA A 19 31.23 10.50 -34.09
C ALA A 19 30.96 11.92 -33.55
N GLN A 20 31.00 12.93 -34.44
CA GLN A 20 30.68 14.31 -34.12
C GLN A 20 29.19 14.53 -33.82
N HIS A 21 28.28 13.80 -34.49
CA HIS A 21 26.85 13.86 -34.19
C HIS A 21 26.52 13.20 -32.84
N GLU A 22 27.21 12.11 -32.48
CA GLU A 22 27.04 11.48 -31.16
C GLU A 22 27.60 12.36 -30.03
N GLU A 23 28.75 12.99 -30.23
CA GLU A 23 29.32 13.94 -29.26
C GLU A 23 28.41 15.16 -29.07
N ALA A 24 27.90 15.75 -30.16
CA ALA A 24 26.95 16.85 -30.09
C ALA A 24 25.64 16.45 -29.40
N ALA A 25 25.10 15.26 -29.67
CA ALA A 25 23.91 14.74 -29.01
C ALA A 25 24.13 14.56 -27.50
N ASN A 26 25.28 14.03 -27.10
CA ASN A 26 25.66 13.88 -25.69
C ASN A 26 25.76 15.23 -24.98
N LEU A 27 26.38 16.23 -25.60
CA LEU A 27 26.47 17.59 -25.05
C LEU A 27 25.09 18.23 -24.90
N CYS A 28 24.20 18.05 -25.89
CA CYS A 28 22.81 18.51 -25.80
C CYS A 28 22.04 17.79 -24.68
N GLN A 29 22.20 16.48 -24.52
CA GLN A 29 21.55 15.72 -23.45
C GLN A 29 22.00 16.22 -22.07
N VAL A 30 23.30 16.42 -21.87
CA VAL A 30 23.86 16.94 -20.61
C VAL A 30 23.36 18.35 -20.33
N ALA A 31 23.29 19.22 -21.34
CA ALA A 31 22.77 20.57 -21.20
C ALA A 31 21.27 20.61 -20.86
N LEU A 32 20.49 19.62 -21.30
CA LEU A 32 19.05 19.52 -21.02
C LEU A 32 18.71 18.83 -19.69
N MET A 33 19.65 18.09 -19.09
CA MET A 33 19.41 17.39 -17.82
C MET A 33 18.86 18.30 -16.70
N PRO A 34 19.38 19.52 -16.47
CA PRO A 34 18.85 20.40 -15.41
C PRO A 34 17.38 20.77 -15.65
N ALA A 35 17.01 21.09 -16.90
CA ALA A 35 15.64 21.41 -17.26
C ALA A 35 14.70 20.21 -17.09
N LEU A 36 15.15 19.00 -17.43
CA LEU A 36 14.38 17.77 -17.17
C LEU A 36 14.17 17.54 -15.67
N HIS A 37 15.21 17.72 -14.84
CA HIS A 37 15.07 17.60 -13.39
C HIS A 37 14.10 18.63 -12.80
N GLU A 38 14.12 19.86 -13.33
CA GLU A 38 13.18 20.90 -12.91
C GLU A 38 11.74 20.55 -13.28
N ILE A 39 11.51 20.05 -14.50
CA ILE A 39 10.18 19.57 -14.93
C ILE A 39 9.72 18.42 -14.04
N GLU A 40 10.55 17.41 -13.81
CA GLU A 40 10.20 16.28 -12.93
C GLU A 40 9.90 16.71 -11.49
N SER A 41 10.71 17.63 -10.95
CA SER A 41 10.50 18.22 -9.62
C SER A 41 9.15 18.97 -9.55
N THR A 42 8.83 19.71 -10.61
CA THR A 42 7.57 20.46 -10.73
C THR A 42 6.37 19.53 -10.82
N VAL A 43 6.45 18.48 -11.63
CA VAL A 43 5.42 17.43 -11.73
C VAL A 43 5.23 16.75 -10.37
N ARG A 44 6.32 16.39 -9.69
CA ARG A 44 6.28 15.73 -8.39
C ARG A 44 5.63 16.62 -7.32
N SER A 45 6.00 17.89 -7.26
CA SER A 45 5.54 18.82 -6.21
C SER A 45 4.12 19.35 -6.47
N LEU A 46 3.78 19.69 -7.71
CA LEU A 46 2.50 20.32 -8.05
C LEU A 46 1.39 19.32 -8.40
N ILE A 47 1.73 18.14 -8.93
CA ILE A 47 0.72 17.17 -9.42
C ILE A 47 0.69 15.93 -8.53
N LEU A 48 1.81 15.21 -8.42
CA LEU A 48 1.82 13.91 -7.75
C LEU A 48 1.60 14.03 -6.24
N THR A 49 2.28 14.97 -5.58
CA THR A 49 2.18 15.13 -4.12
C THR A 49 0.76 15.49 -3.66
N PRO A 50 0.08 16.48 -4.27
CA PRO A 50 -1.31 16.80 -3.93
C PRO A 50 -2.28 15.66 -4.26
N LEU A 51 -2.08 14.97 -5.39
CA LEU A 51 -2.89 13.82 -5.77
C LEU A 51 -2.79 12.69 -4.73
N CYS A 52 -1.57 12.24 -4.41
CA CYS A 52 -1.34 11.22 -3.40
C CYS A 52 -1.95 11.63 -2.05
N ARG A 53 -1.80 12.90 -1.65
CA ARG A 53 -2.38 13.41 -0.40
C ARG A 53 -3.91 13.37 -0.40
N ALA A 54 -4.56 13.76 -1.50
CA ALA A 54 -6.01 13.74 -1.63
C ALA A 54 -6.55 12.30 -1.60
N LEU A 55 -5.91 11.38 -2.33
CA LEU A 55 -6.27 9.96 -2.36
C LEU A 55 -6.07 9.30 -0.99
N ASN A 56 -4.93 9.56 -0.34
CA ASN A 56 -4.64 9.06 0.99
C ASN A 56 -5.65 9.56 2.04
N ARG A 57 -6.12 10.82 1.96
CA ARG A 57 -7.18 11.32 2.84
C ARG A 57 -8.50 10.56 2.63
N ARG A 58 -8.88 10.30 1.37
CA ARG A 58 -10.10 9.55 1.03
C ARG A 58 -10.02 8.10 1.51
N ILE A 59 -8.86 7.47 1.36
CA ILE A 59 -8.59 6.12 1.87
C ILE A 59 -8.65 6.10 3.39
N ALA A 60 -7.96 7.02 4.07
CA ALA A 60 -7.95 7.10 5.52
C ALA A 60 -9.37 7.30 6.09
N ALA A 61 -10.18 8.15 5.47
CA ALA A 61 -11.58 8.34 5.86
C ALA A 61 -12.43 7.07 5.68
N SER A 62 -12.11 6.25 4.67
CA SER A 62 -12.80 4.97 4.45
C SER A 62 -12.34 3.92 5.45
N ILE A 63 -11.04 3.83 5.74
CA ILE A 63 -10.47 2.94 6.77
C ILE A 63 -11.00 3.32 8.16
N ALA A 64 -11.16 4.61 8.48
CA ALA A 64 -11.66 5.04 9.79
C ALA A 64 -13.05 4.49 10.15
N LYS A 65 -13.87 4.16 9.14
CA LYS A 65 -15.18 3.50 9.33
C LYS A 65 -15.07 2.13 9.99
N MET A 66 -13.88 1.54 10.02
CA MET A 66 -13.53 0.33 10.77
C MET A 66 -13.94 0.42 12.25
N HIS A 67 -13.93 1.62 12.84
CA HIS A 67 -14.28 1.85 14.24
C HIS A 67 -15.78 1.99 14.53
N HIS A 68 -16.64 2.02 13.50
CA HIS A 68 -18.09 2.24 13.65
C HIS A 68 -18.89 0.97 13.97
N GLY A 69 -18.38 0.10 14.83
CA GLY A 69 -19.14 -1.09 15.28
C GLY A 69 -18.94 -2.35 14.44
N THR A 70 -18.27 -2.27 13.28
CA THR A 70 -18.11 -3.39 12.33
C THR A 70 -17.58 -4.68 12.96
N TYR A 71 -16.74 -4.56 14.00
CA TYR A 71 -16.09 -5.68 14.67
C TYR A 71 -16.58 -5.91 16.11
N LEU A 72 -17.48 -5.06 16.61
CA LEU A 72 -17.99 -5.08 17.99
C LEU A 72 -19.18 -6.04 18.17
N GLU A 73 -19.92 -6.31 17.10
CA GLU A 73 -21.09 -7.20 17.16
C GLU A 73 -20.67 -8.68 17.12
N GLU A 74 -20.89 -9.40 18.22
CA GLU A 74 -21.06 -10.86 18.27
C GLU A 74 -22.48 -11.19 17.80
N THR A 75 -22.88 -10.77 16.60
CA THR A 75 -24.21 -11.11 16.10
C THR A 75 -24.25 -12.59 15.76
N ILE A 76 -24.92 -13.33 16.64
CA ILE A 76 -25.39 -14.71 16.51
C ILE A 76 -26.22 -14.92 15.21
N ASP A 77 -26.64 -13.84 14.55
CA ASP A 77 -27.39 -13.84 13.28
C ASP A 77 -26.54 -13.63 12.01
N ALA A 78 -25.27 -14.05 12.01
CA ALA A 78 -24.39 -14.03 10.83
C ALA A 78 -24.88 -14.96 9.67
N ALA A 79 -26.06 -15.55 9.78
CA ALA A 79 -26.71 -16.30 8.70
C ALA A 79 -27.63 -15.45 7.81
N ALA A 80 -27.92 -14.17 8.16
CA ALA A 80 -28.98 -13.41 7.48
C ALA A 80 -28.59 -12.00 6.98
N GLY A 81 -27.35 -11.54 7.13
CA GLY A 81 -26.96 -10.19 6.69
C GLY A 81 -25.54 -10.11 6.14
N ASP A 82 -25.42 -10.04 4.81
CA ASP A 82 -24.28 -9.51 4.05
C ASP A 82 -22.89 -9.88 4.61
N GLY A 83 -22.49 -11.16 4.50
CA GLY A 83 -21.18 -11.70 4.89
C GLY A 83 -19.98 -11.16 4.09
N ALA A 84 -20.10 -9.97 3.49
CA ALA A 84 -19.03 -9.29 2.81
C ALA A 84 -18.06 -8.66 3.82
N SER A 85 -16.77 -8.88 3.61
CA SER A 85 -15.71 -8.30 4.44
C SER A 85 -15.73 -6.77 4.38
N PHE A 86 -15.30 -6.09 5.44
CA PHE A 86 -15.23 -4.63 5.49
C PHE A 86 -14.47 -4.07 4.29
N VAL A 87 -13.38 -4.75 3.93
CA VAL A 87 -12.55 -4.38 2.78
C VAL A 87 -13.34 -4.44 1.48
N LYS A 88 -14.08 -5.52 1.23
CA LYS A 88 -14.92 -5.65 0.03
C LYS A 88 -15.96 -4.54 -0.04
N LYS A 89 -16.57 -4.21 1.10
CA LYS A 89 -17.65 -3.21 1.19
C LYS A 89 -17.17 -1.77 1.03
N HIS A 90 -15.98 -1.43 1.52
CA HIS A 90 -15.55 -0.03 1.64
C HIS A 90 -14.25 0.33 0.93
N LEU A 91 -13.39 -0.64 0.63
CA LEU A 91 -12.06 -0.39 0.11
C LEU A 91 -11.83 -0.95 -1.31
N ALA A 92 -12.37 -2.13 -1.64
CA ALA A 92 -12.15 -2.77 -2.93
C ALA A 92 -12.59 -1.87 -4.11
N ASP A 93 -13.84 -1.39 -4.08
CA ASP A 93 -14.37 -0.48 -5.11
C ASP A 93 -13.64 0.87 -5.13
N LEU A 94 -13.17 1.32 -3.97
CA LEU A 94 -12.39 2.56 -3.87
C LEU A 94 -11.05 2.40 -4.58
N TYR A 95 -10.34 1.28 -4.38
CA TYR A 95 -9.09 1.02 -5.08
C TYR A 95 -9.29 0.81 -6.58
N ALA A 96 -10.34 0.09 -6.98
CA ALA A 96 -10.70 -0.06 -8.38
C ALA A 96 -10.99 1.31 -9.04
N SER A 97 -11.78 2.16 -8.38
CA SER A 97 -12.07 3.52 -8.83
C SER A 97 -10.80 4.38 -8.95
N ILE A 98 -9.84 4.26 -8.01
CA ILE A 98 -8.56 4.96 -8.11
C ILE A 98 -7.75 4.49 -9.31
N ALA A 99 -7.68 3.18 -9.52
CA ALA A 99 -6.97 2.61 -10.67
C ALA A 99 -7.54 3.11 -11.99
N GLU A 100 -8.86 3.04 -12.16
CA GLU A 100 -9.54 3.39 -13.40
C GLU A 100 -9.56 4.91 -13.65
N GLN A 101 -9.79 5.73 -12.62
CA GLN A 101 -10.00 7.18 -12.82
C GLN A 101 -8.70 7.99 -12.80
N HIS A 102 -7.68 7.52 -12.07
CA HIS A 102 -6.44 8.27 -11.85
C HIS A 102 -5.22 7.55 -12.44
N LEU A 103 -5.00 6.28 -12.10
CA LEU A 103 -3.78 5.58 -12.51
C LEU A 103 -3.74 5.31 -14.02
N SER A 104 -4.88 4.95 -14.62
CA SER A 104 -4.99 4.71 -16.07
C SER A 104 -4.68 5.94 -16.95
N ARG A 105 -4.83 7.14 -16.38
CA ARG A 105 -4.63 8.42 -17.08
C ARG A 105 -3.21 8.96 -16.95
N LEU A 106 -2.42 8.39 -16.04
CA LEU A 106 -1.04 8.78 -15.81
C LEU A 106 -0.10 7.94 -16.70
N PRO A 107 1.03 8.51 -17.12
CA PRO A 107 2.13 7.71 -17.65
C PRO A 107 2.52 6.59 -16.67
N ALA A 108 2.85 5.41 -17.20
CA ALA A 108 3.10 4.20 -16.40
C ALA A 108 4.12 4.43 -15.26
N GLU A 109 5.18 5.19 -15.51
CA GLU A 109 6.19 5.53 -14.50
C GLU A 109 5.59 6.27 -13.30
N TYR A 110 4.76 7.28 -13.55
CA TYR A 110 4.09 8.04 -12.49
C TYR A 110 2.96 7.24 -11.84
N ALA A 111 2.20 6.47 -12.61
CA ALA A 111 1.17 5.58 -12.09
C ALA A 111 1.76 4.58 -11.08
N ASN A 112 2.91 3.98 -11.41
CA ASN A 112 3.63 3.05 -10.54
C ASN A 112 4.10 3.72 -9.23
N ILE A 113 4.65 4.93 -9.33
CA ILE A 113 5.07 5.70 -8.15
C ILE A 113 3.86 6.00 -7.24
N VAL A 114 2.76 6.48 -7.83
CA VAL A 114 1.54 6.83 -7.08
C VAL A 114 0.92 5.58 -6.44
N ALA A 115 0.81 4.48 -7.17
CA ALA A 115 0.28 3.22 -6.65
C ALA A 115 1.12 2.68 -5.49
N SER A 116 2.45 2.72 -5.60
CA SER A 116 3.39 2.33 -4.55
C SER A 116 3.20 3.15 -3.27
N ILE A 117 3.13 4.48 -3.40
CA ILE A 117 2.91 5.40 -2.27
C ILE A 117 1.55 5.15 -1.61
N ILE A 118 0.49 4.96 -2.42
CA ILE A 118 -0.86 4.69 -1.92
C ILE A 118 -0.92 3.34 -1.22
N ALA A 119 -0.31 2.30 -1.77
CA ALA A 119 -0.31 0.97 -1.19
C ALA A 119 0.42 0.96 0.17
N ALA A 120 1.61 1.55 0.25
CA ALA A 120 2.35 1.68 1.50
C ALA A 120 1.55 2.46 2.56
N PHE A 121 1.01 3.64 2.20
CA PHE A 121 0.18 4.44 3.10
C PHE A 121 -1.07 3.68 3.57
N SER A 122 -1.73 2.97 2.65
CA SER A 122 -2.92 2.18 2.94
C SER A 122 -2.63 1.10 3.95
N ILE A 123 -1.54 0.33 3.78
CA ILE A 123 -1.14 -0.72 4.71
C ILE A 123 -0.87 -0.15 6.09
N TYR A 124 -0.04 0.89 6.16
CA TYR A 124 0.31 1.51 7.42
C TYR A 124 -0.91 2.08 8.16
N THR A 125 -1.86 2.63 7.44
CA THR A 125 -3.10 3.20 8.01
C THR A 125 -4.05 2.09 8.43
N PHE A 126 -4.23 1.06 7.61
CA PHE A 126 -5.10 -0.07 7.91
C PHE A 126 -4.63 -0.80 9.17
N VAL A 127 -3.35 -1.14 9.23
CA VAL A 127 -2.73 -1.80 10.40
C VAL A 127 -2.91 -0.97 11.66
N SER A 128 -2.58 0.33 11.62
CA SER A 128 -2.71 1.21 12.79
C SER A 128 -4.15 1.34 13.27
N ASN A 129 -5.14 1.29 12.38
CA ASN A 129 -6.54 1.33 12.76
C ASN A 129 -7.01 -0.03 13.31
N ALA A 130 -6.63 -1.13 12.66
CA ALA A 130 -7.01 -2.48 13.08
C ALA A 130 -6.49 -2.84 14.48
N THR A 131 -5.31 -2.34 14.87
CA THR A 131 -4.78 -2.54 16.23
C THR A 131 -5.55 -1.77 17.30
N LEU A 132 -6.23 -0.68 16.94
CA LEU A 132 -7.03 0.12 17.86
C LEU A 132 -8.46 -0.39 18.04
N VAL A 133 -8.96 -1.26 17.13
CA VAL A 133 -10.29 -1.86 17.25
C VAL A 133 -10.31 -2.82 18.44
N ARG A 134 -10.88 -2.42 19.58
CA ARG A 134 -11.05 -3.26 20.77
C ARG A 134 -12.36 -2.89 21.50
N PRO A 135 -12.97 -3.82 22.26
CA PRO A 135 -12.57 -5.21 22.52
C PRO A 135 -12.70 -6.11 21.28
N LEU A 136 -11.82 -7.11 21.15
CA LEU A 136 -11.94 -8.15 20.12
C LEU A 136 -12.29 -9.49 20.76
N GLY A 137 -13.47 -10.01 20.42
CA GLY A 137 -13.79 -11.43 20.59
C GLY A 137 -13.06 -12.31 19.55
N GLU A 138 -13.17 -13.63 19.69
CA GLU A 138 -12.59 -14.59 18.74
C GLU A 138 -13.14 -14.39 17.31
N GLY A 139 -14.46 -14.22 17.16
CA GLY A 139 -15.08 -13.93 15.86
C GLY A 139 -14.61 -12.61 15.23
N ALA A 140 -14.32 -11.59 16.04
CA ALA A 140 -13.78 -10.32 15.55
C ALA A 140 -12.32 -10.47 15.06
N ARG A 141 -11.49 -11.28 15.73
CA ARG A 141 -10.13 -11.61 15.28
C ARG A 141 -10.14 -12.35 13.94
N LEU A 142 -11.05 -13.32 13.77
CA LEU A 142 -11.20 -14.04 12.49
C LEU A 142 -11.63 -13.09 11.36
N ARG A 143 -12.60 -12.21 11.60
CA ARG A 143 -13.03 -11.20 10.62
C ARG A 143 -11.89 -10.27 10.20
N ILE A 144 -11.11 -9.74 11.15
CA ILE A 144 -9.93 -8.91 10.84
C ILE A 144 -8.90 -9.70 10.04
N THR A 145 -8.71 -10.99 10.33
CA THR A 145 -7.79 -11.83 9.56
C THR A 145 -8.25 -12.00 8.10
N GLN A 146 -9.56 -12.21 7.89
CA GLN A 146 -10.16 -12.25 6.57
C GLN A 146 -10.03 -10.91 5.85
N ASP A 147 -10.30 -9.79 6.53
CA ASP A 147 -10.12 -8.45 5.98
C ASP A 147 -8.65 -8.20 5.60
N LEU A 148 -7.68 -8.60 6.43
CA LEU A 148 -6.27 -8.46 6.09
C LEU A 148 -5.91 -9.24 4.81
N ALA A 149 -6.56 -10.36 4.52
CA ALA A 149 -6.35 -11.13 3.29
C ALA A 149 -7.03 -10.48 2.08
N ASP A 150 -8.28 -10.07 2.21
CA ASP A 150 -9.01 -9.35 1.16
C ASP A 150 -8.32 -8.00 0.84
N PHE A 151 -7.73 -7.35 1.84
CA PHE A 151 -7.00 -6.10 1.68
C PHE A 151 -5.69 -6.29 0.92
N GLU A 152 -4.95 -7.36 1.23
CA GLU A 152 -3.74 -7.75 0.49
C GLU A 152 -4.06 -7.96 -1.00
N MET A 153 -5.15 -8.68 -1.31
CA MET A 153 -5.58 -8.89 -2.71
C MET A 153 -6.03 -7.60 -3.40
N ALA A 154 -6.77 -6.74 -2.70
CA ALA A 154 -7.23 -5.47 -3.26
C ALA A 154 -6.06 -4.54 -3.63
N LEU A 155 -5.02 -4.50 -2.78
CA LEU A 155 -3.81 -3.73 -3.05
C LEU A 155 -2.94 -4.36 -4.14
N GLU A 156 -2.83 -5.69 -4.21
CA GLU A 156 -2.13 -6.35 -5.31
C GLU A 156 -2.78 -5.98 -6.65
N ASN A 157 -4.11 -6.02 -6.73
CA ASN A 157 -4.85 -5.61 -7.92
C ASN A 157 -4.64 -4.13 -8.26
N LEU A 158 -4.59 -3.24 -7.27
CA LEU A 158 -4.28 -1.81 -7.48
C LEU A 158 -2.90 -1.62 -8.13
N VAL A 159 -1.88 -2.32 -7.62
CA VAL A 159 -0.49 -2.22 -8.10
C VAL A 159 -0.36 -2.82 -9.50
N LEU A 160 -0.99 -3.97 -9.76
CA LEU A 160 -1.01 -4.59 -11.09
C LEU A 160 -1.71 -3.69 -12.13
N ASN A 161 -2.85 -3.10 -11.78
CA ASN A 161 -3.59 -2.19 -12.66
C ASN A 161 -2.86 -0.87 -12.93
N ALA A 162 -1.87 -0.51 -12.11
CA ALA A 162 -1.01 0.65 -12.35
C ALA A 162 0.03 0.43 -13.46
N GLY A 163 0.13 -0.79 -13.99
CA GLY A 163 1.16 -1.19 -14.95
C GLY A 163 2.48 -1.61 -14.27
N ASN A 164 2.44 -1.95 -12.99
CA ASN A 164 3.62 -2.37 -12.24
C ASN A 164 3.84 -3.88 -12.40
N SER A 165 5.05 -4.28 -12.78
CA SER A 165 5.47 -5.70 -12.76
C SER A 165 5.93 -6.16 -11.37
N MET A 166 6.09 -5.22 -10.43
CA MET A 166 6.45 -5.53 -9.05
C MET A 166 5.22 -5.90 -8.22
N SER A 167 5.35 -6.99 -7.46
CA SER A 167 4.33 -7.41 -6.49
C SER A 167 4.30 -6.48 -5.28
N LEU A 168 3.20 -6.44 -4.52
CA LEU A 168 3.07 -5.67 -3.28
C LEU A 168 4.21 -5.95 -2.29
N GLY A 169 4.74 -7.18 -2.28
CA GLY A 169 5.88 -7.57 -1.46
C GLY A 169 7.21 -6.88 -1.80
N GLN A 170 7.29 -6.18 -2.93
CA GLN A 170 8.48 -5.43 -3.37
C GLN A 170 8.33 -3.91 -3.18
N VAL A 171 7.11 -3.44 -2.87
CA VAL A 171 6.83 -2.03 -2.58
C VAL A 171 7.59 -1.58 -1.33
N GLU A 172 8.33 -0.47 -1.44
CA GLU A 172 9.18 0.07 -0.36
C GLU A 172 10.09 -0.99 0.32
N HIS A 173 10.73 -1.85 -0.49
CA HIS A 173 11.57 -2.97 -0.02
C HIS A 173 10.82 -4.03 0.80
N GLY A 174 9.49 -4.12 0.64
CA GLY A 174 8.65 -5.10 1.31
C GLY A 174 8.35 -4.78 2.78
N LYS A 175 8.81 -3.64 3.30
CA LYS A 175 8.56 -3.25 4.71
C LYS A 175 7.08 -3.13 5.06
N PRO A 176 6.23 -2.44 4.26
CA PRO A 176 4.80 -2.35 4.57
C PRO A 176 4.15 -3.73 4.57
N TYR A 177 4.52 -4.57 3.61
CA TYR A 177 3.99 -5.92 3.48
C TYR A 177 4.40 -6.84 4.64
N ALA A 178 5.65 -6.75 5.10
CA ALA A 178 6.13 -7.48 6.26
C ALA A 178 5.34 -7.08 7.53
N GLU A 179 5.05 -5.78 7.72
CA GLU A 179 4.22 -5.33 8.83
C GLU A 179 2.79 -5.90 8.76
N LEU A 180 2.17 -5.90 7.57
CA LEU A 180 0.84 -6.50 7.37
C LEU A 180 0.81 -7.98 7.78
N ARG A 181 1.86 -8.75 7.40
CA ARG A 181 2.03 -10.16 7.76
C ARG A 181 2.25 -10.34 9.27
N ALA A 182 3.09 -9.49 9.86
CA ALA A 182 3.42 -9.53 11.28
C ALA A 182 2.21 -9.19 12.17
N VAL A 183 1.34 -8.28 11.74
CA VAL A 183 0.11 -7.92 12.46
C VAL A 183 -0.86 -9.08 12.57
N ARG A 184 -0.92 -9.96 11.55
CA ARG A 184 -1.71 -11.20 11.65
C ARG A 184 -1.21 -12.06 12.80
N GLN A 185 0.10 -12.21 12.97
CA GLN A 185 0.69 -13.00 14.08
C GLN A 185 0.45 -12.31 15.43
N MET A 186 0.61 -10.99 15.47
CA MET A 186 0.35 -10.17 16.66
C MET A 186 -1.10 -10.28 17.15
N LEU A 187 -2.08 -10.41 16.24
CA LEU A 187 -3.50 -10.53 16.58
C LEU A 187 -3.83 -11.78 17.42
N TYR A 188 -3.05 -12.84 17.26
CA TYR A 188 -3.19 -14.12 17.98
C TYR A 188 -2.17 -14.28 19.11
N TRP A 189 -1.42 -13.24 19.45
CA TRP A 189 -0.49 -13.30 20.56
C TRP A 189 -1.24 -13.30 21.89
N THR A 190 -1.12 -14.41 22.63
CA THR A 190 -1.81 -14.67 23.90
C THR A 190 -1.02 -14.23 25.14
N GLY A 191 0.15 -13.59 24.95
CA GLY A 191 1.00 -13.16 26.06
C GLY A 191 0.34 -12.17 27.04
N MET A 192 -0.76 -11.52 26.62
CA MET A 192 -1.54 -10.57 27.44
C MET A 192 -2.77 -11.17 28.13
N ASP A 193 -3.09 -12.45 27.91
CA ASP A 193 -4.26 -13.08 28.53
C ASP A 193 -4.07 -13.29 30.04
N ASP A 194 -2.81 -13.41 30.49
CA ASP A 194 -2.47 -13.59 31.90
C ASP A 194 -2.23 -12.26 32.62
N LYS A 195 -3.29 -11.76 33.29
CA LYS A 195 -3.31 -10.48 34.02
C LYS A 195 -2.37 -10.42 35.24
N ARG A 196 -1.68 -11.51 35.57
CA ARG A 196 -0.80 -11.62 36.75
C ARG A 196 0.67 -11.32 36.43
N ILE A 197 1.02 -11.17 35.15
CA ILE A 197 2.40 -10.94 34.72
C ILE A 197 2.79 -9.47 34.93
N ALA A 198 3.96 -9.25 35.54
CA ALA A 198 4.53 -7.91 35.67
C ALA A 198 4.76 -7.26 34.28
N VAL A 199 4.42 -5.98 34.12
CA VAL A 199 4.50 -5.24 32.84
C VAL A 199 5.88 -5.34 32.18
N ALA A 200 6.96 -5.32 32.98
CA ALA A 200 8.33 -5.47 32.48
C ALA A 200 8.63 -6.86 31.89
N SER A 201 8.00 -7.92 32.42
CA SER A 201 8.12 -9.28 31.90
C SER A 201 7.30 -9.45 30.62
N LEU A 202 6.10 -8.84 30.57
CA LEU A 202 5.25 -8.81 29.38
C LEU A 202 5.95 -8.13 28.19
N ALA A 203 6.50 -6.93 28.42
CA ALA A 203 7.24 -6.21 27.39
C ALA A 203 8.45 -6.99 26.88
N LYS A 204 9.20 -7.67 27.77
CA LYS A 204 10.32 -8.54 27.39
C LYS A 204 9.86 -9.75 26.56
N SER A 205 8.71 -10.34 26.91
CA SER A 205 8.15 -11.46 26.15
C SER A 205 7.75 -11.02 24.75
N MET A 206 7.08 -9.87 24.62
CA MET A 206 6.69 -9.30 23.34
C MET A 206 7.91 -9.01 22.46
N LEU A 207 8.93 -8.33 22.99
CA LEU A 207 10.14 -7.97 22.24
C LEU A 207 10.96 -9.18 21.76
N ARG A 208 10.74 -10.38 22.30
CA ARG A 208 11.39 -11.62 21.85
C ARG A 208 10.68 -12.26 20.66
N GLU A 209 9.45 -11.86 20.37
CA GLU A 209 8.67 -12.42 19.28
C GLU A 209 9.29 -12.07 17.92
N VAL A 210 9.31 -13.05 17.01
CA VAL A 210 9.97 -12.92 15.70
C VAL A 210 9.33 -11.84 14.84
N TRP A 211 8.01 -11.63 14.97
CA TRP A 211 7.25 -10.66 14.19
C TRP A 211 7.46 -9.22 14.63
N VAL A 212 7.95 -8.96 15.85
CA VAL A 212 8.11 -7.57 16.36
C VAL A 212 9.09 -6.76 15.54
N LYS A 213 10.14 -7.40 14.99
CA LYS A 213 11.13 -6.71 14.13
C LYS A 213 10.51 -6.11 12.86
N ASP A 214 9.39 -6.67 12.41
CA ASP A 214 8.71 -6.31 11.17
C ASP A 214 7.54 -5.33 11.43
N VAL A 215 7.26 -5.00 12.70
CA VAL A 215 6.20 -4.06 13.10
C VAL A 215 6.80 -2.74 13.57
N ARG A 216 6.18 -1.62 13.18
CA ARG A 216 6.60 -0.30 13.67
C ARG A 216 6.36 -0.17 15.18
N PRO A 217 7.25 0.52 15.92
CA PRO A 217 7.06 0.76 17.34
C PRO A 217 5.71 1.40 17.68
N SER A 218 5.21 2.33 16.85
CA SER A 218 3.89 2.95 17.05
C SER A 218 2.74 1.95 17.03
N THR A 219 2.77 0.98 16.10
CA THR A 219 1.77 -0.08 15.98
C THR A 219 1.81 -0.99 17.22
N VAL A 220 3.01 -1.31 17.71
CA VAL A 220 3.22 -2.06 18.96
C VAL A 220 2.64 -1.31 20.16
N PHE A 221 2.90 0.00 20.28
CA PHE A 221 2.32 0.80 21.36
C PHE A 221 0.80 0.87 21.26
N HIS A 222 0.23 1.12 20.08
CA HIS A 222 -1.23 1.12 19.89
C HIS A 222 -1.85 -0.21 20.32
N PHE A 223 -1.21 -1.32 19.92
CA PHE A 223 -1.63 -2.65 20.34
C PHE A 223 -1.59 -2.77 21.87
N LEU A 224 -0.47 -2.47 22.54
CA LEU A 224 -0.38 -2.55 24.00
C LEU A 224 -1.38 -1.64 24.74
N PHE A 225 -1.55 -0.39 24.30
CA PHE A 225 -2.48 0.56 24.91
C PHE A 225 -3.95 0.15 24.72
N SER A 226 -4.29 -0.49 23.60
CA SER A 226 -5.64 -1.01 23.37
C SER A 226 -6.05 -2.12 24.36
N PHE A 227 -5.06 -2.75 25.02
CA PHE A 227 -5.26 -3.74 26.09
C PHE A 227 -5.07 -3.17 27.50
N ALA A 228 -4.75 -1.88 27.63
CA ALA A 228 -4.54 -1.30 28.94
C ALA A 228 -5.83 -1.39 29.79
N PRO A 229 -5.70 -1.65 31.11
CA PRO A 229 -6.85 -1.73 32.00
C PRO A 229 -7.73 -0.47 31.94
N PRO A 230 -9.02 -0.54 32.32
CA PRO A 230 -9.91 0.62 32.42
C PRO A 230 -9.43 1.73 33.37
N LEU A 231 -8.30 1.53 34.06
CA LEU A 231 -7.60 2.52 34.87
C LEU A 231 -6.91 3.63 34.04
N LEU A 232 -6.75 3.46 32.72
CA LEU A 232 -6.28 4.54 31.82
C LEU A 232 -7.41 5.20 31.02
N SER A 233 -8.66 4.77 31.19
CA SER A 233 -9.83 5.37 30.53
C SER A 233 -10.64 6.29 31.45
N SER A 234 -10.07 6.71 32.58
CA SER A 234 -10.65 7.66 33.53
C SER A 234 -10.21 9.09 33.24
#